data_AF-A0AAV3XKP8-F1
#
_entry.id   AF-A0AAV3XKP8-F1
#
_cell.length_a   1.000
_cell.length_b   1.000
_cell.length_c   1.000
_cell.angle_alpha   90.00
_cell.angle_beta   90.00
_cell.angle_gamma   90.00
#
_symmetry.space_group_name_H-M   'P 1'
#
loop_
_entity.id
_entity.type
_entity.pdbx_description
1 polymer ?
#
loop_
_entity_poly.entity_id
_entity_poly.type
_entity_poly.pdbx_seq_one_letter_code
_entity_poly.pdbx_strand_id
1 'polypeptide(L)'
;MLAIRREAVDIVCPLIRGDYLFNPIEVTIKSPKSYRKAVYRIAQFFRREFDYDFAQYGYEGEENDPDCVAFLWIHPEAGARGKEFQVPCIGACCFRLRQSGYALQWIWIHPYFRRQGLLSEAWTKFRDRFGEFDVDRPLSDAMKAFLNKQSVGARHD
;
A
#
# COMPACT_ATOMS: atom_id res chain seq x y z
N MET A 1 21.17 -10.43 -2.95
CA MET A 1 20.53 -11.06 -4.12
C MET A 1 19.07 -10.62 -4.16
N LEU A 2 18.50 -10.35 -5.34
CA LEU A 2 17.09 -9.94 -5.49
C LEU A 2 16.18 -11.17 -5.55
N ALA A 3 14.97 -11.06 -5.01
CA ALA A 3 13.99 -12.15 -4.97
C ALA A 3 13.24 -12.37 -6.29
N ILE A 4 13.57 -11.61 -7.33
CA ILE A 4 12.86 -11.59 -8.62
C ILE A 4 13.85 -11.84 -9.76
N ARG A 5 13.33 -12.26 -10.92
CA ARG A 5 14.14 -12.42 -12.14
C ARG A 5 14.80 -11.08 -12.51
N ARG A 6 16.04 -11.12 -13.02
CA ARG A 6 16.83 -9.92 -13.36
C ARG A 6 16.14 -9.02 -14.40
N GLU A 7 15.31 -9.58 -15.26
CA GLU A 7 14.51 -8.86 -16.28
C GLU A 7 13.33 -8.08 -15.69
N ALA A 8 12.88 -8.42 -14.47
CA ALA A 8 11.83 -7.69 -13.76
C ALA A 8 12.39 -6.49 -12.93
N VAL A 9 13.69 -6.20 -13.05
CA VAL A 9 14.44 -5.27 -12.19
C VAL A 9 14.48 -3.82 -12.71
N ASP A 10 13.93 -3.53 -13.89
CA ASP A 10 13.92 -2.16 -14.46
C ASP A 10 12.94 -1.19 -13.75
N ILE A 11 12.41 -1.60 -12.60
CA ILE A 11 11.44 -0.82 -11.83
C ILE A 11 12.14 -0.16 -10.65
N VAL A 12 12.13 1.18 -10.62
CA VAL A 12 12.65 1.97 -9.50
C VAL A 12 11.70 1.83 -8.30
N CYS A 13 12.11 1.07 -7.30
CA CYS A 13 11.30 0.76 -6.13
C CYS A 13 12.15 0.58 -4.86
N PRO A 14 11.59 0.85 -3.66
CA PRO A 14 12.27 0.52 -2.42
C PRO A 14 12.34 -1.00 -2.23
N LEU A 15 13.41 -1.45 -1.58
CA LEU A 15 13.66 -2.86 -1.29
C LEU A 15 13.58 -3.12 0.21
N ILE A 16 12.97 -4.25 0.59
CA ILE A 16 12.92 -4.72 1.98
C ILE A 16 13.44 -6.16 2.11
N ARG A 17 13.72 -6.59 3.35
CA ARG A 17 14.07 -7.98 3.73
C ARG A 17 13.20 -8.42 4.90
N GLY A 18 12.79 -9.69 4.93
CA GLY A 18 12.03 -10.28 6.03
C GLY A 18 11.30 -11.55 5.61
N ASP A 19 10.56 -12.14 6.56
CA ASP A 19 9.55 -13.15 6.24
C ASP A 19 8.23 -12.43 5.99
N TYR A 20 7.60 -12.73 4.86
CA TYR A 20 6.34 -12.12 4.47
C TYR A 20 5.26 -13.20 4.43
N LEU A 21 4.42 -13.22 5.46
CA LEU A 21 3.30 -14.16 5.53
C LEU A 21 2.08 -13.65 4.74
N PHE A 22 2.03 -12.34 4.48
CA PHE A 22 0.91 -11.68 3.84
C PHE A 22 1.41 -10.69 2.79
N ASN A 23 0.63 -10.56 1.71
CA ASN A 23 0.76 -9.49 0.73
C ASN A 23 -0.64 -8.89 0.51
N PRO A 24 -0.83 -7.57 0.72
CA PRO A 24 0.16 -6.61 1.23
C PRO A 24 0.54 -6.85 2.71
N ILE A 25 1.72 -6.36 3.08
CA ILE A 25 2.25 -6.39 4.45
C ILE A 25 1.65 -5.22 5.22
N GLU A 26 1.11 -5.47 6.40
CA GLU A 26 0.71 -4.42 7.34
C GLU A 26 1.94 -3.74 7.97
N VAL A 27 1.93 -2.40 7.98
CA VAL A 27 3.00 -1.56 8.51
C VAL A 27 2.43 -0.56 9.51
N THR A 28 2.85 -0.68 10.77
CA THR A 28 2.49 0.23 11.87
C THR A 28 3.75 0.89 12.43
N ILE A 29 3.59 1.75 13.45
CA ILE A 29 4.73 2.36 14.16
C ILE A 29 5.70 1.33 14.76
N LYS A 30 5.19 0.13 15.11
CA LYS A 30 5.97 -0.98 15.68
C LYS A 30 6.71 -1.79 14.62
N SER A 31 6.40 -1.60 13.33
CA SER A 31 7.05 -2.33 12.25
C SER A 31 8.51 -1.89 12.04
N PRO A 32 9.36 -2.77 11.46
CA PRO A 32 10.75 -2.44 11.17
C PRO A 32 10.90 -1.10 10.44
N LYS A 33 11.92 -0.31 10.81
CA LYS A 33 12.18 1.01 10.20
C LYS A 33 12.36 0.92 8.68
N SER A 34 12.87 -0.21 8.17
CA SER A 34 12.98 -0.47 6.73
C SER A 34 11.62 -0.49 6.01
N TYR A 35 10.59 -1.06 6.63
CA TYR A 35 9.25 -1.16 6.03
C TYR A 35 8.58 0.22 6.01
N ARG A 36 8.67 0.94 7.13
CA ARG A 36 8.19 2.34 7.22
C ARG A 36 8.89 3.25 6.21
N LYS A 37 10.20 3.09 6.03
CA LYS A 37 10.95 3.79 4.97
C LYS A 37 10.49 3.42 3.57
N ALA A 38 10.14 2.16 3.32
CA ALA A 38 9.60 1.74 2.03
C ALA A 38 8.24 2.38 1.75
N VAL A 39 7.31 2.39 2.72
CA VAL A 39 6.03 3.12 2.61
C VAL A 39 6.26 4.60 2.32
N TYR A 40 7.20 5.25 3.03
CA TYR A 40 7.56 6.64 2.78
C TYR A 40 8.05 6.89 1.36
N ARG A 41 8.95 6.03 0.83
CA ARG A 41 9.41 6.15 -0.56
C ARG A 41 8.28 6.00 -1.57
N ILE A 42 7.31 5.11 -1.30
CA ILE A 42 6.11 5.00 -2.14
C ILE A 42 5.23 6.26 -2.04
N ALA A 43 5.06 6.83 -0.83
CA ALA A 43 4.35 8.09 -0.66
C ALA A 43 5.03 9.24 -1.42
N GLN A 44 6.37 9.22 -1.55
CA GLN A 44 7.09 10.18 -2.41
C GLN A 44 6.78 10.00 -3.90
N PHE A 45 6.55 8.77 -4.39
CA PHE A 45 6.09 8.55 -5.76
C PHE A 45 4.66 9.04 -5.96
N PHE A 46 3.76 8.75 -5.02
CA PHE A 46 2.40 9.29 -5.02
C PHE A 46 2.42 10.82 -5.07
N ARG A 47 3.19 11.46 -4.20
CA ARG A 47 3.36 12.91 -4.15
C ARG A 47 3.79 13.49 -5.49
N ARG A 48 4.77 12.86 -6.16
CA ARG A 48 5.28 13.31 -7.47
C ARG A 48 4.30 13.09 -8.61
N GLU A 49 3.47 12.05 -8.56
CA GLU A 49 2.51 11.76 -9.63
C GLU A 49 1.25 12.63 -9.54
N PHE A 50 0.88 13.07 -8.33
CA PHE A 50 -0.32 13.87 -8.08
C PHE A 50 -0.01 15.31 -7.65
N ASP A 51 1.24 15.76 -7.81
CA ASP A 51 1.71 17.13 -7.55
C ASP A 51 1.33 17.70 -6.17
N TYR A 52 1.41 16.89 -5.12
CA TYR A 52 1.22 17.36 -3.75
C TYR A 52 2.47 18.05 -3.19
N ASP A 53 2.28 19.06 -2.35
CA ASP A 53 3.40 19.80 -1.75
C ASP A 53 4.13 19.02 -0.64
N PHE A 54 3.40 18.13 0.06
CA PHE A 54 3.92 17.33 1.18
C PHE A 54 3.78 15.82 0.94
N ALA A 55 4.60 15.03 1.65
CA ALA A 55 4.47 13.57 1.62
C ALA A 55 3.38 13.13 2.61
N GLN A 56 2.53 12.19 2.19
CA GLN A 56 1.34 11.76 2.93
C GLN A 56 1.65 10.76 4.06
N TYR A 57 2.94 10.58 4.38
CA TYR A 57 3.41 9.61 5.36
C TYR A 57 4.75 10.08 5.96
N GLY A 58 4.89 10.03 7.28
CA GLY A 58 6.17 10.18 7.98
C GLY A 58 6.71 8.83 8.47
N TYR A 59 7.99 8.51 8.23
CA TYR A 59 8.57 7.25 8.72
C TYR A 59 9.30 7.38 10.06
N GLU A 60 9.61 8.61 10.51
CA GLU A 60 10.44 8.87 11.69
C GLU A 60 9.67 8.69 13.00
N GLY A 61 8.34 8.50 12.93
CA GLY A 61 7.48 8.46 14.11
C GLY A 61 7.16 9.85 14.67
N GLU A 62 7.57 10.92 13.98
CA GLU A 62 7.30 12.31 14.37
C GLU A 62 5.81 12.64 14.40
N GLU A 63 4.99 12.00 13.57
CA GLU A 63 3.52 12.12 13.66
C GLU A 63 2.96 11.37 14.88
N ASN A 64 3.70 10.43 15.48
CA ASN A 64 3.32 9.59 16.62
C ASN A 64 1.85 9.17 16.61
N ASP A 65 1.33 8.88 15.41
CA ASP A 65 -0.07 8.56 15.16
C ASP A 65 -0.21 7.03 15.28
N PRO A 66 -0.58 6.48 16.46
CA PRO A 66 -0.75 5.04 16.62
C PRO A 66 -1.87 4.49 15.75
N ASP A 67 -2.78 5.36 15.29
CA ASP A 67 -3.95 5.01 14.49
C ASP A 67 -3.66 5.11 12.98
N CYS A 68 -2.43 5.45 12.60
CA CYS A 68 -1.95 5.37 11.23
C CYS A 68 -1.52 3.93 10.90
N VAL A 69 -2.27 3.29 10.01
CA VAL A 69 -2.01 1.93 9.54
C VAL A 69 -1.73 1.94 8.05
N ALA A 70 -0.51 1.57 7.66
CA ALA A 70 -0.13 1.44 6.26
C ALA A 70 -0.14 -0.01 5.79
N PHE A 71 -0.25 -0.20 4.49
CA PHE A 71 -0.04 -1.48 3.83
C PHE A 71 0.99 -1.32 2.72
N LEU A 72 1.86 -2.32 2.56
CA LEU A 72 2.98 -2.32 1.63
C LEU A 72 2.88 -3.56 0.75
N TRP A 73 2.62 -3.36 -0.55
CA TRP A 73 2.65 -4.44 -1.53
C TRP A 73 4.09 -4.76 -1.90
N ILE A 74 4.42 -6.05 -1.89
CA ILE A 74 5.65 -6.58 -2.46
C ILE A 74 5.38 -7.21 -3.83
N HIS A 75 6.43 -7.32 -4.63
CA HIS A 75 6.37 -7.97 -5.94
C HIS A 75 5.74 -9.37 -5.82
N PRO A 76 4.74 -9.74 -6.64
CA PRO A 76 4.04 -11.02 -6.53
C PRO A 76 4.95 -12.24 -6.57
N GLU A 77 5.97 -12.22 -7.45
CA GLU A 77 6.97 -13.32 -7.54
C GLU A 77 7.88 -13.46 -6.30
N ALA A 78 7.86 -12.51 -5.38
CA ALA A 78 8.67 -12.58 -4.17
C ALA A 78 8.08 -13.49 -3.08
N GLY A 79 6.80 -13.85 -3.19
CA GLY A 79 6.00 -14.55 -2.16
C GLY A 79 6.43 -15.97 -1.78
N ALA A 80 7.61 -16.43 -2.22
CA ALA A 80 8.17 -17.73 -1.87
C ALA A 80 9.66 -17.69 -1.49
N ARG A 81 10.29 -16.51 -1.39
CA ARG A 81 11.74 -16.39 -1.16
C ARG A 81 11.99 -15.83 0.24
N GLY A 82 12.68 -16.61 1.09
CA GLY A 82 12.97 -16.27 2.49
C GLY A 82 13.86 -15.05 2.69
N LYS A 83 14.20 -14.73 3.95
CA LYS A 83 14.93 -13.51 4.41
C LYS A 83 16.22 -13.16 3.69
N GLU A 84 16.81 -14.12 2.98
CA GLU A 84 18.09 -13.97 2.27
C GLU A 84 17.99 -13.00 1.09
N PHE A 85 16.79 -12.77 0.57
CA PHE A 85 16.57 -11.96 -0.63
C PHE A 85 15.99 -10.59 -0.32
N GLN A 86 16.44 -9.59 -1.09
CA GLN A 86 15.78 -8.29 -1.13
C GLN A 86 14.56 -8.38 -2.04
N VAL A 87 13.45 -7.85 -1.54
CA VAL A 87 12.16 -7.87 -2.22
C VAL A 87 11.75 -6.46 -2.65
N PRO A 88 11.39 -6.26 -3.93
CA PRO A 88 10.81 -5.02 -4.41
C PRO A 88 9.45 -4.72 -3.79
N CYS A 89 9.26 -3.51 -3.27
CA CYS A 89 7.93 -3.02 -2.89
C CYS A 89 7.31 -2.22 -4.03
N ILE A 90 6.12 -2.62 -4.46
CA ILE A 90 5.50 -2.16 -5.70
C ILE A 90 4.28 -1.26 -5.46
N GLY A 91 3.92 -1.00 -4.20
CA GLY A 91 2.81 -0.13 -3.87
C GLY A 91 2.64 0.01 -2.37
N ALA A 92 1.88 1.01 -1.96
CA ALA A 92 1.49 1.21 -0.58
C ALA A 92 0.20 2.00 -0.48
N CYS A 93 -0.48 1.87 0.65
CA CYS A 93 -1.58 2.73 1.04
C CYS A 93 -1.53 3.04 2.54
N CYS A 94 -2.33 4.01 2.97
CA CYS A 94 -2.44 4.39 4.36
C CYS A 94 -3.89 4.61 4.76
N PHE A 95 -4.26 4.04 5.91
CA PHE A 95 -5.50 4.33 6.62
C PHE A 95 -5.18 5.19 7.84
N ARG A 96 -6.07 6.12 8.17
CA ARG A 96 -6.02 6.88 9.43
C ARG A 96 -7.40 6.89 10.07
N LEU A 97 -7.43 6.85 11.41
CA LEU A 97 -8.67 7.00 12.15
C LEU A 97 -9.19 8.45 12.04
N ARG A 98 -10.48 8.58 11.76
CA ARG A 98 -11.26 9.82 11.73
C ARG A 98 -12.42 9.69 12.72
N GLN A 99 -13.18 10.79 12.89
CA GLN A 99 -14.36 10.78 13.76
C GLN A 99 -15.41 9.74 13.34
N SER A 100 -15.54 9.46 12.04
CA SER A 100 -16.49 8.48 11.47
C SER A 100 -15.98 7.05 11.42
N GLY A 101 -14.71 6.80 11.80
CA GLY A 101 -14.04 5.53 11.61
C GLY A 101 -12.77 5.66 10.76
N TYR A 102 -12.24 4.54 10.26
CA TYR A 102 -11.05 4.58 9.43
C TYR A 102 -11.36 5.14 8.04
N ALA A 103 -10.41 5.89 7.49
CA ALA A 103 -10.45 6.36 6.11
C ALA A 103 -9.16 5.97 5.38
N LEU A 104 -9.30 5.47 4.15
CA LEU A 104 -8.19 5.28 3.22
C LEU A 104 -7.74 6.64 2.71
N GLN A 105 -6.63 7.14 3.24
CA GLN A 105 -6.12 8.48 2.97
C GLN A 105 -5.48 8.59 1.57
N TRP A 106 -4.68 7.59 1.21
CA TRP A 106 -4.02 7.53 -0.09
C TRP A 106 -3.65 6.10 -0.44
N ILE A 107 -3.49 5.87 -1.74
CA ILE A 107 -2.95 4.63 -2.28
C ILE A 107 -2.17 4.92 -3.53
N TRP A 108 -1.04 4.23 -3.66
CA TRP A 108 -0.25 4.22 -4.87
C TRP A 108 0.23 2.80 -5.16
N ILE A 109 0.04 2.38 -6.40
CA ILE A 109 0.62 1.16 -6.95
C ILE A 109 1.45 1.59 -8.13
N HIS A 110 2.64 1.01 -8.27
CA HIS A 110 3.55 1.30 -9.36
C HIS A 110 2.84 1.10 -10.71
N PRO A 111 2.97 2.04 -11.68
CA PRO A 111 2.18 2.03 -12.92
C PRO A 111 2.12 0.69 -13.64
N TYR A 112 3.26 -0.02 -13.71
CA TYR A 112 3.37 -1.35 -14.32
C TYR A 112 2.43 -2.40 -13.69
N PHE A 113 2.20 -2.34 -12.38
CA PHE A 113 1.40 -3.31 -11.61
C PHE A 113 -0.07 -2.89 -11.43
N ARG A 114 -0.47 -1.74 -11.98
CA ARG A 114 -1.88 -1.31 -11.92
C ARG A 114 -2.77 -2.21 -12.77
N ARG A 115 -4.03 -2.32 -12.37
CA ARG A 115 -5.06 -3.13 -13.05
C ARG A 115 -4.76 -4.64 -13.09
N GLN A 116 -3.84 -5.12 -12.25
CA GLN A 116 -3.53 -6.54 -12.09
C GLN A 116 -4.23 -7.17 -10.86
N GLY A 117 -5.33 -6.59 -10.38
CA GLY A 117 -6.11 -7.16 -9.26
C GLY A 117 -5.60 -6.87 -7.84
N LEU A 118 -4.38 -6.37 -7.67
CA LEU A 118 -3.74 -6.15 -6.35
C LEU A 118 -4.61 -5.43 -5.30
N LEU A 119 -5.29 -4.35 -5.68
CA LEU A 119 -6.17 -3.63 -4.76
C LEU A 119 -7.48 -4.38 -4.53
N SER A 120 -8.07 -4.98 -5.57
CA SER A 120 -9.30 -5.76 -5.45
C SER A 120 -9.13 -6.94 -4.49
N GLU A 121 -8.00 -7.65 -4.57
CA GLU A 121 -7.66 -8.77 -3.69
C GLU A 121 -7.46 -8.34 -2.23
N ALA A 122 -6.88 -7.16 -2.01
CA ALA A 122 -6.70 -6.61 -0.68
C ALA A 122 -7.97 -5.97 -0.10
N TRP A 123 -8.93 -5.57 -0.96
CA TRP A 123 -10.10 -4.79 -0.55
C TRP A 123 -10.97 -5.49 0.49
N THR A 124 -11.24 -6.78 0.31
CA THR A 124 -12.00 -7.58 1.30
C THR A 124 -11.27 -7.62 2.63
N LYS A 125 -9.94 -7.83 2.63
CA LYS A 125 -9.13 -7.81 3.86
C LYS A 125 -9.16 -6.45 4.56
N PHE A 126 -9.23 -5.36 3.80
CA PHE A 126 -9.39 -4.02 4.39
C PHE A 126 -10.75 -3.86 5.05
N ARG A 127 -11.83 -4.36 4.43
CA ARG A 127 -13.17 -4.33 5.04
C ARG A 127 -13.25 -5.22 6.27
N ASP A 128 -12.65 -6.41 6.24
CA ASP A 128 -12.60 -7.30 7.41
C ASP A 128 -11.86 -6.65 8.57
N ARG A 129 -10.82 -5.86 8.26
CA ARG A 129 -9.98 -5.22 9.26
C ARG A 129 -10.58 -3.92 9.83
N PHE A 130 -11.14 -3.07 8.98
CA PHE A 130 -11.56 -1.72 9.35
C PHE A 130 -13.08 -1.54 9.39
N GLY A 131 -13.85 -2.55 9.00
CA GLY A 131 -15.29 -2.42 8.76
C GLY A 131 -15.58 -1.64 7.49
N GLU A 132 -16.70 -0.92 7.49
CA GLU A 132 -16.94 0.13 6.51
C GLU A 132 -15.96 1.29 6.75
N PHE A 133 -15.31 1.75 5.68
CA PHE A 133 -14.32 2.82 5.74
C PHE A 133 -14.51 3.81 4.60
N ASP A 134 -14.19 5.07 4.86
CA ASP A 134 -14.24 6.14 3.87
C ASP A 134 -12.99 6.11 2.96
N VAL A 135 -13.06 6.76 1.80
CA VAL A 135 -11.89 7.04 0.97
C VAL A 135 -11.72 8.55 0.85
N ASP A 136 -10.59 9.05 1.37
CA ASP A 136 -10.33 10.50 1.40
C ASP A 136 -10.23 11.06 -0.02
N ARG A 137 -10.73 12.29 -0.17
CA ARG A 137 -10.69 13.05 -1.43
C ARG A 137 -9.39 13.87 -1.54
N PRO A 138 -8.93 14.21 -2.75
CA PRO A 138 -9.56 13.96 -4.06
C PRO A 138 -9.33 12.54 -4.59
N LEU A 139 -10.33 12.01 -5.30
CA LEU A 139 -10.24 10.70 -5.95
C LEU A 139 -9.73 10.84 -7.38
N SER A 140 -8.73 10.05 -7.76
CA SER A 140 -8.34 9.87 -9.15
C SER A 140 -9.45 9.16 -9.93
N ASP A 141 -9.49 9.31 -11.26
CA ASP A 141 -10.50 8.63 -12.09
C ASP A 141 -10.39 7.11 -12.01
N ALA A 142 -9.17 6.59 -11.83
CA ALA A 142 -8.94 5.17 -11.57
C ALA A 142 -9.60 4.72 -10.25
N MET A 143 -9.50 5.53 -9.19
CA MET A 143 -10.13 5.22 -7.91
C MET A 143 -11.65 5.32 -7.98
N LYS A 144 -12.21 6.35 -8.66
CA LYS A 144 -13.65 6.46 -8.89
C LYS A 144 -14.19 5.23 -9.62
N ALA A 145 -13.53 4.82 -10.70
CA ALA A 145 -13.90 3.63 -11.46
C ALA A 145 -13.80 2.34 -10.62
N PHE A 146 -12.79 2.24 -9.76
CA PHE A 146 -12.64 1.12 -8.83
C PHE A 146 -13.79 1.07 -7.82
N LEU A 147 -14.10 2.17 -7.14
CA LEU A 147 -15.15 2.23 -6.13
C LEU A 147 -16.52 1.94 -6.72
N ASN A 148 -16.84 2.47 -7.91
CA ASN A 148 -18.09 2.16 -8.61
C ASN A 148 -18.25 0.65 -8.84
N LYS A 149 -17.17 -0.07 -9.18
CA LYS A 149 -17.20 -1.53 -9.32
C LYS A 149 -17.43 -2.25 -7.99
N GLN A 150 -16.81 -1.77 -6.91
CA GLN A 150 -17.01 -2.36 -5.59
C GLN A 150 -18.46 -2.18 -5.10
N SER A 151 -19.07 -1.02 -5.36
CA SER A 151 -20.48 -0.77 -5.04
C SER A 151 -21.45 -1.64 -5.84
N VAL A 152 -21.13 -1.96 -7.10
CA VAL A 152 -21.94 -2.86 -7.93
C VAL A 152 -21.80 -4.33 -7.49
N GLY A 153 -20.63 -4.73 -6.98
CA GLY A 153 -20.37 -6.08 -6.47
C GLY A 153 -20.78 -6.33 -5.01
N ALA A 154 -21.19 -5.30 -4.28
CA ALA A 154 -21.60 -5.39 -2.87
C ALA A 154 -23.10 -5.68 -2.67
N ARG A 155 -23.80 -6.19 -3.70
CA ARG A 155 -25.11 -6.81 -3.50
C ARG A 155 -24.87 -8.15 -2.80
N HIS A 156 -25.06 -8.14 -1.49
CA HIS A 156 -25.17 -9.36 -0.71
C HIS A 156 -26.35 -10.17 -1.25
N ASP A 157 -26.05 -11.39 -1.71
CA ASP A 157 -27.02 -12.48 -1.75
C ASP A 157 -27.41 -12.89 -0.33
#